data_AF-A0A098QUE0-F1
#
_entry.id   AF-A0A098QUE0-F1
#
_cell.length_a   1.000
_cell.length_b   1.000
_cell.length_c   1.000
_cell.angle_alpha   90.00
_cell.angle_beta   90.00
_cell.angle_gamma   90.00
#
_symmetry.space_group_name_H-M   'P 1'
#
loop_
_entity.id
_entity.type
_entity.pdbx_description
1 polymer ?
#
loop_
_entity_poly.entity_id
_entity_poly.type
_entity_poly.pdbx_seq_one_letter_code
_entity_poly.pdbx_strand_id
1 'polypeptide(L)'
;MIRRKLGFGIVTACIVIGLTGCDILGLGGSAPNTYSAGDTGPAGGIIVFVDTSNDYDFDYLEAAPAALDDEYPWGAQISTSGLDDGIGSGQANTTIIIETQDDDKAGLSSYAAKAADNHSTGGFSDWFLPSYQELQLLYTYRSSLNLGGSSDYYWASSQFSQTLGDAVRFDKFNGEVNPQKTVTAPVWPMRAFSE
;
A
#
# COMPACT_ATOMS: atom_id res chain seq x y z
N MET A 1 -0.26 -78.39 -23.12
CA MET A 1 0.35 -78.38 -21.77
C MET A 1 0.94 -77.00 -21.53
N ILE A 2 0.93 -76.50 -20.29
CA ILE A 2 1.56 -75.23 -19.80
C ILE A 2 0.60 -74.01 -19.89
N ARG A 3 -0.23 -73.75 -18.87
CA ARG A 3 -0.03 -73.11 -17.53
C ARG A 3 -0.25 -71.59 -17.55
N ARG A 4 -1.38 -71.17 -16.97
CA ARG A 4 -1.64 -69.82 -16.43
C ARG A 4 -0.85 -69.61 -15.13
N LYS A 5 -0.52 -68.34 -14.82
CA LYS A 5 -0.12 -67.67 -13.55
C LYS A 5 1.04 -66.70 -13.88
N LEU A 6 1.17 -65.49 -13.36
CA LEU A 6 0.56 -64.76 -12.26
C LEU A 6 0.93 -63.27 -12.50
N GLY A 7 0.09 -62.31 -12.10
CA GLY A 7 0.42 -60.90 -12.19
C GLY A 7 1.55 -60.50 -11.23
N PHE A 8 2.27 -59.44 -11.60
CA PHE A 8 2.93 -58.51 -10.68
C PHE A 8 2.80 -57.12 -11.29
N GLY A 9 2.04 -56.26 -10.60
CA GLY A 9 1.99 -54.84 -10.92
C GLY A 9 3.32 -54.20 -10.52
N ILE A 10 3.92 -53.48 -11.46
CA ILE A 10 4.92 -52.47 -11.13
C ILE A 10 4.16 -51.14 -11.14
N VAL A 11 3.95 -50.60 -9.95
CA VAL A 11 3.56 -49.20 -9.75
C VAL A 11 4.78 -48.39 -10.14
N THR A 12 4.83 -47.89 -11.37
CA THR A 12 5.80 -46.86 -11.74
C THR A 12 5.27 -45.54 -11.20
N ALA A 13 5.91 -45.03 -10.15
CA ALA A 13 5.71 -43.67 -9.68
C ALA A 13 6.11 -42.71 -10.81
N CYS A 14 5.14 -42.10 -11.48
CA CYS A 14 5.38 -40.90 -12.26
C CYS A 14 5.69 -39.78 -11.28
N ILE A 15 6.98 -39.46 -11.18
CA ILE A 15 7.45 -38.17 -10.68
C ILE A 15 6.74 -37.10 -11.52
N VAL A 16 5.93 -36.27 -10.87
CA VAL A 16 5.38 -35.05 -11.47
C VAL A 16 6.52 -34.03 -11.53
N ILE A 17 7.32 -34.09 -12.60
CA ILE A 17 8.14 -32.96 -13.06
C ILE A 17 7.22 -32.07 -13.90
N GLY A 18 7.35 -30.76 -13.69
CA GLY A 18 6.41 -29.71 -14.09
C GLY A 18 5.80 -29.84 -15.48
N LEU A 19 4.50 -29.57 -15.56
CA LEU A 19 3.77 -29.46 -16.80
C LEU A 19 4.31 -28.27 -17.61
N THR A 20 5.02 -28.56 -18.68
CA THR A 20 5.10 -27.69 -19.85
C THR A 20 3.75 -27.72 -20.57
N GLY A 21 3.08 -26.57 -20.67
CA GLY A 21 2.07 -26.32 -21.69
C GLY A 21 2.72 -25.61 -22.87
N CYS A 22 2.78 -26.30 -24.00
CA CYS A 22 3.07 -25.74 -25.32
C CYS A 22 1.80 -25.92 -26.16
N ASP A 23 1.33 -24.82 -26.79
CA ASP A 23 0.39 -24.69 -27.92
C ASP A 23 -0.37 -23.34 -27.76
N ILE A 24 -0.67 -22.47 -28.73
CA ILE A 24 -0.73 -22.47 -30.21
C ILE A 24 -0.78 -20.99 -30.66
N LEU A 25 -0.43 -20.69 -31.92
CA LEU A 25 -0.60 -19.39 -32.58
C LEU A 25 -1.99 -18.75 -32.32
N GLY A 26 -2.04 -17.58 -31.68
CA GLY A 26 -3.24 -16.72 -31.63
C GLY A 26 -3.53 -16.06 -30.28
N LEU A 27 -3.47 -14.72 -30.26
CA LEU A 27 -3.97 -13.81 -29.22
C LEU A 27 -3.26 -13.90 -27.86
N GLY A 28 -2.05 -13.33 -27.78
CA GLY A 28 -1.37 -13.09 -26.52
C GLY A 28 -2.06 -12.00 -25.70
N GLY A 29 -3.05 -12.38 -24.90
CA GLY A 29 -3.44 -11.66 -23.69
C GLY A 29 -2.89 -12.42 -22.49
N SER A 30 -1.97 -11.82 -21.73
CA SER A 30 -1.65 -12.31 -20.39
C SER A 30 -2.94 -12.31 -19.58
N ALA A 31 -3.22 -13.39 -18.83
CA ALA A 31 -4.26 -13.33 -17.82
C ALA A 31 -3.94 -12.15 -16.86
N PRO A 32 -4.95 -11.40 -16.39
CA PRO A 32 -4.72 -10.31 -15.44
C PRO A 32 -3.98 -10.87 -14.22
N ASN A 33 -2.97 -10.14 -13.73
CA ASN A 33 -2.28 -10.54 -12.51
C ASN A 33 -3.25 -10.33 -11.35
N THR A 34 -3.81 -11.42 -10.80
CA THR A 34 -4.65 -11.34 -9.62
C THR A 34 -3.79 -11.45 -8.38
N TYR A 35 -3.77 -10.40 -7.56
CA TYR A 35 -3.04 -10.37 -6.30
C TYR A 35 -3.94 -10.73 -5.11
N SER A 36 -3.36 -11.33 -4.07
CA SER A 36 -3.97 -11.47 -2.76
C SER A 36 -3.35 -10.47 -1.77
N ALA A 37 -4.10 -10.09 -0.73
CA ALA A 37 -3.53 -9.30 0.34
C ALA A 37 -2.38 -10.06 1.04
N GLY A 38 -1.24 -9.40 1.21
CA GLY A 38 0.02 -9.97 1.66
C GLY A 38 1.00 -10.33 0.54
N ASP A 39 0.56 -10.39 -0.72
CA ASP A 39 1.45 -10.64 -1.85
C ASP A 39 2.39 -9.45 -2.11
N THR A 40 3.52 -9.72 -2.76
CA THR A 40 4.36 -8.66 -3.31
C THR A 40 3.68 -8.08 -4.55
N GLY A 41 3.40 -6.77 -4.52
CA GLY A 41 2.76 -6.05 -5.61
C GLY A 41 3.71 -5.69 -6.76
N PRO A 42 3.19 -5.09 -7.83
CA PRO A 42 3.97 -4.76 -9.03
C PRO A 42 5.09 -3.73 -8.78
N ALA A 43 4.96 -2.88 -7.75
CA ALA A 43 6.00 -1.93 -7.37
C ALA A 43 7.04 -2.53 -6.39
N GLY A 44 6.93 -3.83 -6.10
CA GLY A 44 7.77 -4.52 -5.11
C GLY A 44 7.34 -4.26 -3.66
N GLY A 45 6.19 -3.62 -3.45
CA GLY A 45 5.59 -3.38 -2.16
C GLY A 45 4.76 -4.57 -1.68
N ILE A 46 3.94 -4.36 -0.66
CA ILE A 46 2.99 -5.39 -0.17
C ILE A 46 1.56 -4.94 -0.48
N ILE A 47 0.78 -5.82 -1.06
CA ILE A 47 -0.66 -5.61 -1.25
C ILE A 47 -1.33 -5.66 0.12
N VAL A 48 -1.89 -4.54 0.58
CA VAL A 48 -2.51 -4.44 1.91
C VAL A 48 -4.04 -4.52 1.86
N PHE A 49 -4.61 -4.34 0.66
CA PHE A 49 -6.05 -4.39 0.41
C PHE A 49 -6.35 -4.91 -0.99
N VAL A 50 -7.45 -5.65 -1.10
CA VAL A 50 -8.04 -6.14 -2.36
C VAL A 50 -9.52 -5.82 -2.31
N ASP A 51 -10.02 -5.09 -3.30
CA ASP A 51 -11.44 -4.78 -3.43
C ASP A 51 -12.20 -5.94 -4.08
N THR A 52 -12.57 -6.93 -3.28
CA THR A 52 -13.35 -8.07 -3.79
C THR A 52 -14.82 -7.74 -4.06
N SER A 53 -15.30 -6.58 -3.59
CA SER A 53 -16.70 -6.18 -3.67
C SER A 53 -16.98 -5.17 -4.79
N ASN A 54 -15.92 -4.59 -5.39
CA ASN A 54 -16.01 -3.52 -6.38
C ASN A 54 -16.73 -2.28 -5.80
N ASP A 55 -16.36 -1.93 -4.57
CA ASP A 55 -16.84 -0.74 -3.85
C ASP A 55 -16.02 0.52 -4.18
N TYR A 56 -14.82 0.34 -4.75
CA TYR A 56 -13.86 1.40 -5.09
C TYR A 56 -13.59 1.46 -6.61
N ASP A 57 -12.90 2.53 -7.03
CA ASP A 57 -12.43 2.72 -8.41
C ASP A 57 -11.03 2.13 -8.68
N PHE A 58 -10.49 1.41 -7.70
CA PHE A 58 -9.26 0.64 -7.75
C PHE A 58 -9.50 -0.77 -7.23
N ASP A 59 -8.70 -1.74 -7.66
CA ASP A 59 -8.80 -3.12 -7.20
C ASP A 59 -7.86 -3.42 -6.02
N TYR A 60 -6.74 -2.70 -5.93
CA TYR A 60 -5.68 -3.00 -4.97
C TYR A 60 -5.12 -1.75 -4.32
N LEU A 61 -4.72 -1.87 -3.04
CA LEU A 61 -3.79 -0.95 -2.41
C LEU A 61 -2.46 -1.64 -2.14
N GLU A 62 -1.38 -1.01 -2.56
CA GLU A 62 0.00 -1.47 -2.35
C GLU A 62 0.75 -0.48 -1.46
N ALA A 63 1.22 -0.95 -0.30
CA ALA A 63 2.13 -0.21 0.54
C ALA A 63 3.54 -0.23 -0.07
N ALA A 64 4.23 0.91 -0.10
CA ALA A 64 5.58 1.00 -0.65
C ALA A 64 6.54 0.00 0.03
N PRO A 65 7.60 -0.46 -0.68
CA PRO A 65 8.56 -1.41 -0.12
C PRO A 65 9.21 -0.96 1.20
N ALA A 66 9.29 0.35 1.43
CA ALA A 66 9.79 0.95 2.66
C ALA A 66 9.10 2.32 2.90
N ALA A 67 9.13 2.77 4.16
CA ALA A 67 8.88 4.17 4.47
C ALA A 67 9.95 5.09 3.85
N LEU A 68 9.65 6.38 3.76
CA LEU A 68 10.64 7.38 3.40
C LEU A 68 11.70 7.51 4.50
N ASP A 69 12.95 7.79 4.09
CA ASP A 69 14.10 7.88 5.00
C ASP A 69 14.07 9.12 5.91
N ASP A 70 13.41 10.19 5.47
CA ASP A 70 13.27 11.45 6.19
C ASP A 70 11.93 11.54 6.95
N GLU A 71 11.88 12.44 7.94
CA GLU A 71 10.64 12.84 8.59
C GLU A 71 10.14 14.19 8.07
N TYR A 72 8.82 14.32 8.01
CA TYR A 72 8.16 15.48 7.42
C TYR A 72 7.16 16.07 8.41
N PRO A 73 7.00 17.40 8.48
CA PRO A 73 5.79 17.95 9.08
C PRO A 73 4.59 17.47 8.25
N TRP A 74 3.43 17.31 8.90
CA TRP A 74 2.20 17.06 8.15
C TRP A 74 1.89 18.23 7.19
N GLY A 75 2.15 19.45 7.68
CA GLY A 75 2.06 20.69 6.93
C GLY A 75 2.23 21.90 7.84
N ALA A 76 2.04 23.10 7.31
CA ALA A 76 1.94 24.30 8.14
C ALA A 76 0.61 24.34 8.92
N GLN A 77 0.51 25.27 9.86
CA GLN A 77 -0.68 25.54 10.68
C GLN A 77 -1.78 26.23 9.85
N ILE A 78 -2.25 25.53 8.81
CA ILE A 78 -3.25 25.96 7.85
C ILE A 78 -4.47 25.04 8.00
N SER A 79 -5.66 25.64 8.00
CA SER A 79 -6.91 24.88 7.99
C SER A 79 -7.07 24.16 6.66
N THR A 80 -7.26 22.86 6.73
CA THR A 80 -7.47 21.98 5.57
C THR A 80 -8.84 21.33 5.77
N SER A 81 -9.66 21.24 4.74
CA SER A 81 -11.02 20.70 4.82
C SER A 81 -11.28 19.71 3.69
N GLY A 82 -12.33 18.90 3.81
CA GLY A 82 -12.65 17.87 2.82
C GLY A 82 -11.80 16.60 2.91
N LEU A 83 -11.12 16.39 4.04
CA LEU A 83 -10.36 15.17 4.30
C LEU A 83 -11.26 14.08 4.91
N ASP A 84 -11.05 12.84 4.50
CA ASP A 84 -11.69 11.64 5.04
C ASP A 84 -10.65 10.71 5.72
N ASP A 85 -11.11 9.73 6.49
CA ASP A 85 -10.28 8.73 7.15
C ASP A 85 -10.44 7.30 6.60
N GLY A 86 -11.46 7.08 5.76
CA GLY A 86 -11.79 5.78 5.18
C GLY A 86 -10.74 5.20 4.23
N ILE A 87 -10.85 3.91 3.97
CA ILE A 87 -10.15 3.25 2.86
C ILE A 87 -10.58 3.92 1.54
N GLY A 88 -9.63 4.15 0.64
CA GLY A 88 -9.81 4.80 -0.66
C GLY A 88 -9.71 6.33 -0.62
N SER A 89 -9.49 6.94 0.54
CA SER A 89 -9.43 8.39 0.68
C SER A 89 -8.01 8.98 0.60
N GLY A 90 -6.96 8.18 0.75
CA GLY A 90 -5.58 8.67 0.85
C GLY A 90 -5.13 9.52 -0.35
N GLN A 91 -5.44 9.07 -1.58
CA GLN A 91 -5.09 9.82 -2.80
C GLN A 91 -5.80 11.18 -2.85
N ALA A 92 -7.12 11.20 -2.66
CA ALA A 92 -7.90 12.45 -2.69
C ALA A 92 -7.45 13.42 -1.59
N ASN A 93 -7.22 12.90 -0.39
CA ASN A 93 -6.67 13.68 0.73
C ASN A 93 -5.31 14.29 0.39
N THR A 94 -4.41 13.50 -0.19
CA THR A 94 -3.06 13.94 -0.57
C THR A 94 -3.12 15.13 -1.53
N THR A 95 -3.95 15.05 -2.57
CA THR A 95 -4.20 16.16 -3.50
C THR A 95 -4.70 17.41 -2.78
N ILE A 96 -5.72 17.27 -1.93
CA ILE A 96 -6.29 18.39 -1.17
C ILE A 96 -5.24 19.06 -0.27
N ILE A 97 -4.43 18.25 0.43
CA ILE A 97 -3.36 18.75 1.29
C ILE A 97 -2.35 19.54 0.46
N ILE A 98 -1.92 19.00 -0.68
CA ILE A 98 -0.93 19.67 -1.54
C ILE A 98 -1.44 21.02 -2.04
N GLU A 99 -2.66 21.08 -2.54
CA GLU A 99 -3.28 22.33 -3.01
C GLU A 99 -3.47 23.36 -1.88
N THR A 100 -3.76 22.89 -0.67
CA THR A 100 -3.97 23.73 0.51
C THR A 100 -2.65 24.25 1.08
N GLN A 101 -1.64 23.38 1.17
CA GLN A 101 -0.34 23.61 1.81
C GLN A 101 0.76 24.01 0.82
N ASP A 102 0.42 24.31 -0.43
CA ASP A 102 1.36 24.74 -1.48
C ASP A 102 2.50 25.64 -0.93
N ASP A 103 3.70 25.51 -1.48
CA ASP A 103 4.96 25.94 -0.87
C ASP A 103 4.93 27.40 -0.40
N ASP A 104 4.30 28.27 -1.19
CA ASP A 104 4.14 29.70 -0.88
C ASP A 104 3.26 29.94 0.36
N LYS A 105 2.20 29.14 0.54
CA LYS A 105 1.28 29.26 1.68
C LYS A 105 1.88 28.68 2.95
N ALA A 106 2.49 27.50 2.84
CA ALA A 106 3.05 26.81 4.00
C ALA A 106 4.40 27.39 4.43
N GLY A 107 5.16 28.02 3.52
CA GLY A 107 6.55 28.37 3.76
C GLY A 107 7.43 27.13 3.97
N LEU A 108 7.01 25.98 3.44
CA LEU A 108 7.68 24.69 3.54
C LEU A 108 8.06 24.21 2.14
N SER A 109 9.29 23.76 1.96
CA SER A 109 9.72 23.17 0.68
C SER A 109 9.21 21.73 0.47
N SER A 110 8.89 21.02 1.56
CA SER A 110 8.30 19.69 1.57
C SER A 110 7.55 19.42 2.88
N TYR A 111 6.54 18.56 2.82
CA TYR A 111 5.67 18.11 3.90
C TYR A 111 5.08 16.74 3.54
N ALA A 112 4.45 16.05 4.49
CA ALA A 112 4.13 14.63 4.39
C ALA A 112 3.42 14.22 3.08
N ALA A 113 2.35 14.93 2.69
CA ALA A 113 1.63 14.65 1.45
C ALA A 113 2.50 14.88 0.20
N LYS A 114 3.21 16.00 0.14
CA LYS A 114 4.11 16.33 -0.98
C LYS A 114 5.31 15.36 -1.07
N ALA A 115 5.78 14.86 0.07
CA ALA A 115 6.87 13.88 0.10
C ALA A 115 6.41 12.52 -0.45
N ALA A 116 5.20 12.08 -0.11
CA ALA A 116 4.61 10.88 -0.69
C ALA A 116 4.35 11.03 -2.20
N ASP A 117 3.75 12.15 -2.61
CA ASP A 117 3.41 12.45 -4.01
C ASP A 117 4.64 12.54 -4.92
N ASN A 118 5.74 13.12 -4.43
CA ASN A 118 7.00 13.15 -5.17
C ASN A 118 7.79 11.84 -5.09
N HIS A 119 7.34 10.85 -4.32
CA HIS A 119 8.06 9.60 -4.19
C HIS A 119 7.99 8.81 -5.49
N SER A 120 9.06 8.07 -5.80
CA SER A 120 9.09 7.17 -6.94
C SER A 120 9.92 5.94 -6.60
N THR A 121 9.31 4.77 -6.71
CA THR A 121 9.93 3.47 -6.43
C THR A 121 9.22 2.39 -7.23
N GLY A 122 9.91 1.28 -7.50
CA GLY A 122 9.35 0.17 -8.27
C GLY A 122 8.95 0.50 -9.72
N GLY A 123 9.37 1.65 -10.25
CA GLY A 123 8.95 2.14 -11.58
C GLY A 123 7.64 2.95 -11.57
N PHE A 124 7.09 3.25 -10.39
CA PHE A 124 5.83 3.97 -10.21
C PHE A 124 6.04 5.31 -9.49
N SER A 125 5.18 6.29 -9.78
CA SER A 125 5.19 7.66 -9.23
C SER A 125 3.80 8.14 -8.82
N ASP A 126 2.86 7.22 -8.61
CA ASP A 126 1.46 7.43 -8.22
C ASP A 126 1.26 7.17 -6.72
N TRP A 127 2.28 7.51 -5.93
CA TRP A 127 2.29 7.29 -4.48
C TRP A 127 1.58 8.43 -3.77
N PHE A 128 0.84 8.12 -2.72
CA PHE A 128 0.11 9.09 -1.91
C PHE A 128 0.34 8.85 -0.41
N LEU A 129 0.03 9.87 0.39
CA LEU A 129 0.01 9.77 1.84
C LEU A 129 -1.27 9.02 2.24
N PRO A 130 -1.19 7.85 2.91
CA PRO A 130 -2.38 7.04 3.17
C PRO A 130 -3.29 7.70 4.21
N SER A 131 -4.59 7.40 4.15
CA SER A 131 -5.56 7.73 5.18
C SER A 131 -5.29 6.95 6.48
N TYR A 132 -5.97 7.32 7.56
CA TYR A 132 -5.82 6.61 8.83
C TYR A 132 -6.23 5.14 8.73
N GLN A 133 -7.37 4.81 8.12
CA GLN A 133 -7.79 3.41 7.96
C GLN A 133 -6.89 2.64 6.99
N GLU A 134 -6.29 3.30 5.99
CA GLU A 134 -5.29 2.68 5.11
C GLU A 134 -3.99 2.35 5.85
N LEU A 135 -3.54 3.19 6.79
CA LEU A 135 -2.41 2.86 7.67
C LEU A 135 -2.73 1.70 8.63
N GLN A 136 -3.98 1.54 9.05
CA GLN A 136 -4.40 0.37 9.84
C GLN A 136 -4.26 -0.94 9.04
N LEU A 137 -4.57 -0.91 7.74
CA LEU A 137 -4.32 -2.04 6.84
C LEU A 137 -2.82 -2.34 6.76
N LEU A 138 -2.00 -1.30 6.56
CA LEU A 138 -0.55 -1.41 6.51
C LEU A 138 0.02 -2.08 7.77
N TYR A 139 -0.48 -1.70 8.96
CA TYR A 139 -0.05 -2.28 10.23
C TYR A 139 -0.40 -3.77 10.36
N THR A 140 -1.47 -4.23 9.71
CA THR A 140 -1.81 -5.67 9.67
C THR A 140 -0.69 -6.50 9.03
N TYR A 141 0.10 -5.90 8.13
CA TYR A 141 1.24 -6.52 7.43
C TYR A 141 2.61 -6.10 7.98
N ARG A 142 2.66 -5.57 9.20
CA ARG A 142 3.88 -5.03 9.84
C ARG A 142 5.09 -5.96 9.84
N SER A 143 4.88 -7.26 9.96
CA SER A 143 5.97 -8.24 9.92
C SER A 143 6.56 -8.36 8.52
N SER A 144 5.73 -8.35 7.47
CA SER A 144 6.16 -8.42 6.07
C SER A 144 6.85 -7.14 5.63
N LEU A 145 6.40 -5.99 6.13
CA LEU A 145 6.95 -4.67 5.85
C LEU A 145 8.17 -4.31 6.72
N ASN A 146 8.58 -5.18 7.65
CA ASN A 146 9.64 -4.88 8.63
C ASN A 146 9.40 -3.56 9.39
N LEU A 147 8.15 -3.25 9.71
CA LEU A 147 7.73 -2.05 10.46
C LEU A 147 8.30 -1.98 11.90
N GLY A 148 9.08 -2.97 12.33
CA GLY A 148 9.72 -3.05 13.65
C GLY A 148 10.96 -2.16 13.86
N GLY A 149 11.21 -1.20 12.97
CA GLY A 149 12.24 -0.17 13.14
C GLY A 149 11.93 0.84 14.26
N SER A 150 12.74 1.90 14.37
CA SER A 150 12.72 2.90 15.45
C SER A 150 11.54 3.88 15.45
N SER A 151 10.66 3.84 14.44
CA SER A 151 9.54 4.77 14.33
C SER A 151 8.26 4.19 14.90
N ASP A 152 7.75 4.89 15.91
CA ASP A 152 6.56 4.48 16.65
C ASP A 152 5.27 5.00 16.01
N TYR A 153 5.38 5.84 14.98
CA TYR A 153 4.26 6.56 14.38
C TYR A 153 4.48 6.83 12.88
N TYR A 154 3.41 6.83 12.09
CA TYR A 154 3.41 7.33 10.70
C TYR A 154 2.33 8.39 10.52
N TRP A 155 2.60 9.38 9.68
CA TRP A 155 1.59 10.37 9.30
C TRP A 155 0.49 9.75 8.44
N ALA A 156 -0.77 10.02 8.79
CA ALA A 156 -1.92 9.83 7.92
C ALA A 156 -2.25 11.13 7.18
N SER A 157 -2.91 11.02 6.03
CA SER A 157 -3.52 12.16 5.32
C SER A 157 -4.81 12.65 5.99
N SER A 158 -5.30 11.95 7.01
CA SER A 158 -6.46 12.32 7.80
C SER A 158 -6.09 13.33 8.89
N GLN A 159 -7.08 14.09 9.37
CA GLN A 159 -6.90 15.05 10.45
C GLN A 159 -7.97 14.88 11.53
N PHE A 160 -7.60 15.18 12.78
CA PHE A 160 -8.51 15.06 13.92
C PHE A 160 -9.58 16.16 13.95
N SER A 161 -9.22 17.38 13.54
CA SER A 161 -10.13 18.52 13.49
C SER A 161 -9.75 19.47 12.37
N GLN A 162 -10.77 20.06 11.75
CA GLN A 162 -10.62 21.08 10.70
C GLN A 162 -10.15 22.44 11.25
N THR A 163 -10.35 22.68 12.56
CA THR A 163 -10.07 23.96 13.23
C THR A 163 -8.91 23.91 14.21
N LEU A 164 -8.52 22.71 14.66
CA LEU A 164 -7.34 22.53 15.50
C LEU A 164 -6.12 22.27 14.62
N GLY A 165 -4.98 22.74 15.08
CA GLY A 165 -3.70 22.66 14.40
C GLY A 165 -3.06 21.27 14.37
N ASP A 166 -3.86 20.21 14.49
CA ASP A 166 -3.43 18.84 14.72
C ASP A 166 -3.78 17.94 13.54
N ALA A 167 -2.94 16.93 13.28
CA ALA A 167 -3.17 15.92 12.25
C ALA A 167 -3.06 14.52 12.86
N VAL A 168 -3.54 13.50 12.16
CA VAL A 168 -3.57 12.12 12.69
C VAL A 168 -2.25 11.41 12.41
N ARG A 169 -1.66 10.82 13.46
CA ARG A 169 -0.64 9.78 13.35
C ARG A 169 -1.22 8.44 13.74
N PHE A 170 -0.81 7.40 13.02
CA PHE A 170 -1.03 6.02 13.41
C PHE A 170 0.15 5.54 14.26
N ASP A 171 -0.09 5.06 15.47
CA ASP A 171 0.93 4.49 16.35
C ASP A 171 1.15 2.99 16.15
N LYS A 172 2.37 2.50 16.44
CA LYS A 172 2.75 1.08 16.32
C LYS A 172 2.02 0.13 17.30
N PHE A 173 1.20 0.66 18.20
CA PHE A 173 0.32 -0.06 19.11
C PHE A 173 -1.15 -0.01 18.67
N ASN A 174 -1.42 0.45 17.43
CA ASN A 174 -2.74 0.61 16.84
C ASN A 174 -3.60 1.69 17.51
N GLY A 175 -2.97 2.76 17.99
CA GLY A 175 -3.58 3.95 18.57
C GLY A 175 -3.47 5.16 17.65
N GLU A 176 -4.48 6.03 17.74
CA GLU A 176 -4.50 7.34 17.11
C GLU A 176 -3.83 8.38 18.02
N VAL A 177 -2.96 9.22 17.45
CA VAL A 177 -2.38 10.37 18.16
C VAL A 177 -2.51 11.62 17.31
N ASN A 178 -2.81 12.75 17.95
CA ASN A 178 -3.15 14.00 17.27
C ASN A 178 -2.18 15.15 17.64
N PRO A 179 -0.91 15.11 17.18
CA PRO A 179 0.03 16.18 17.44
C PRO A 179 -0.14 17.35 16.45
N GLN A 180 0.50 18.47 16.78
CA GLN A 180 0.52 19.64 15.91
C GLN A 180 1.08 19.30 14.52
N LYS A 181 0.47 19.85 13.46
CA LYS A 181 0.85 19.65 12.05
C LYS A 181 2.34 19.91 11.75
N THR A 182 2.99 20.75 12.55
CA THR A 182 4.40 21.14 12.41
C THR A 182 5.38 20.15 13.01
N VAL A 183 4.94 19.17 13.80
CA VAL A 183 5.81 18.12 14.32
C VAL A 183 6.19 17.18 13.18
N THR A 184 7.44 16.74 13.09
CA THR A 184 7.87 15.81 12.05
C THR A 184 7.49 14.38 12.39
N ALA A 185 7.18 13.58 11.37
CA ALA A 185 7.05 12.13 11.48
C ALA A 185 7.39 11.47 10.14
N PRO A 186 7.72 10.17 10.13
CA PRO A 186 7.90 9.41 8.91
C PRO A 186 6.60 9.27 8.12
N VAL A 187 6.76 8.97 6.83
CA VAL A 187 5.70 8.73 5.86
C VAL A 187 5.89 7.35 5.25
N TRP A 188 4.82 6.57 5.16
CA TRP A 188 4.81 5.32 4.41
C TRP A 188 3.88 5.48 3.21
N PRO A 189 4.42 5.68 2.00
CA PRO A 189 3.59 5.91 0.82
C PRO A 189 2.78 4.67 0.44
N MET A 190 1.60 4.89 -0.13
CA MET A 190 0.74 3.84 -0.68
C MET A 190 0.32 4.21 -2.09
N ARG A 191 0.01 3.23 -2.93
CA ARG A 191 -0.54 3.44 -4.26
C ARG A 191 -1.79 2.59 -4.45
N ALA A 192 -2.68 3.05 -5.33
CA ALA A 192 -3.91 2.38 -5.71
C ALA A 192 -3.87 2.05 -7.20
N PHE A 193 -4.29 0.84 -7.58
CA PHE A 193 -4.25 0.41 -8.98
C PHE A 193 -5.27 -0.69 -9.30
N SER A 194 -5.47 -0.92 -10.60
CA SER A 194 -6.35 -1.93 -11.17
C SER A 194 -5.65 -2.74 -12.27
N GLU A 195 -6.12 -3.96 -12.52
CA GLU A 195 -5.58 -4.91 -13.52
C GLU A 195 -6.67 -5.52 -14.42
#